data_AF-A0A8T3R993-F1
#
_entry.id   AF-A0A8T3R993-F1
#
_cell.length_a   1.000
_cell.length_b   1.000
_cell.length_c   1.000
_cell.angle_alpha   90.00
_cell.angle_beta   90.00
_cell.angle_gamma   90.00
#
_symmetry.space_group_name_H-M   'P 1'
#
loop_
_entity.id
_entity.type
_entity.pdbx_description
1 polymer ?
#
loop_
_entity_poly.entity_id
_entity_poly.type
_entity_poly.pdbx_seq_one_letter_code
_entity_poly.pdbx_strand_id
1 'polypeptide(L)'
;TFRVWLFRIARNALSNERRRARRHPTEPLDDALAIAATDDPAQEVVTRDLVARAWTAIERLPADRRRALTLRFVEELSTREIGQVMGRSEGAVRVLVHRALHSVAEQMDGSRPARPSRSS
;
A
#
# COMPACT_ATOMS: atom_id res chain seq x y z
N THR A 1 -9.15 1.41 12.75
CA THR A 1 -7.72 1.18 13.10
C THR A 1 -6.84 1.46 11.90
N PHE A 2 -5.65 2.05 12.11
CA PHE A 2 -4.64 2.35 11.09
C PHE A 2 -4.40 1.23 10.06
N ARG A 3 -4.48 -0.05 10.49
CA ARG A 3 -4.45 -1.22 9.60
C ARG A 3 -5.47 -1.19 8.46
N VAL A 4 -6.74 -0.89 8.72
CA VAL A 4 -7.81 -0.89 7.69
C VAL A 4 -7.53 0.17 6.62
N TRP A 5 -7.08 1.34 7.07
CA TRP A 5 -6.68 2.43 6.18
C TRP A 5 -5.39 2.08 5.40
N LEU A 6 -4.40 1.46 6.05
CA LEU A 6 -3.19 0.96 5.41
C LEU A 6 -3.49 -0.14 4.39
N PHE A 7 -4.46 -1.02 4.66
CA PHE A 7 -4.93 -2.03 3.70
C PHE A 7 -5.54 -1.38 2.46
N ARG A 8 -6.36 -0.33 2.63
CA ARG A 8 -6.94 0.43 1.51
C ARG A 8 -5.85 1.11 0.68
N ILE A 9 -4.88 1.73 1.33
CA ILE A 9 -3.74 2.35 0.63
C ILE A 9 -2.89 1.30 -0.07
N ALA A 10 -2.51 0.21 0.61
CA ALA A 10 -1.71 -0.84 0.00
C ALA A 10 -2.40 -1.42 -1.25
N ARG A 11 -3.71 -1.64 -1.20
CA ARG A 11 -4.51 -2.06 -2.35
C ARG A 11 -4.46 -1.05 -3.49
N ASN A 12 -4.71 0.23 -3.22
CA ASN A 12 -4.68 1.28 -4.25
C ASN A 12 -3.28 1.44 -4.85
N ALA A 13 -2.26 1.48 -3.98
CA ALA A 13 -0.85 1.61 -4.32
C ALA A 13 -0.38 0.47 -5.24
N LEU A 14 -0.62 -0.79 -4.84
CA LEU A 14 -0.22 -1.96 -5.63
C LEU A 14 -1.01 -2.08 -6.94
N SER A 15 -2.29 -1.72 -6.92
CA SER A 15 -3.12 -1.70 -8.14
C SER A 15 -2.66 -0.62 -9.12
N ASN A 16 -2.27 0.55 -8.61
CA ASN A 16 -1.74 1.65 -9.43
C ASN A 16 -0.47 1.25 -10.15
N GLU A 17 0.50 0.64 -9.46
CA GLU A 17 1.73 0.18 -10.11
C GLU A 17 1.47 -0.89 -11.16
N ARG A 18 0.61 -1.86 -10.89
CA ARG A 18 0.30 -2.89 -11.90
C ARG A 18 -0.36 -2.27 -13.13
N ARG A 19 -1.20 -1.23 -12.95
CA ARG A 19 -1.75 -0.45 -14.07
C ARG A 19 -0.67 0.35 -14.79
N ARG A 20 0.24 1.00 -14.08
CA ARG A 20 1.35 1.79 -14.64
C ARG A 20 2.35 0.93 -15.39
N ALA A 21 2.75 -0.21 -14.84
CA ALA A 21 3.61 -1.19 -15.52
C ALA A 21 2.95 -1.76 -16.80
N ARG A 22 1.62 -1.83 -16.85
CA ARG A 22 0.87 -2.21 -18.06
C ARG A 22 0.66 -1.06 -19.05
N ARG A 23 0.88 0.19 -18.63
CA ARG A 23 0.70 1.42 -19.43
C ARG A 23 1.99 2.27 -19.38
N HIS A 24 2.92 2.06 -20.31
CA HIS A 24 4.01 3.04 -20.53
C HIS A 24 3.60 4.06 -21.62
N PRO A 25 4.05 5.34 -21.61
CA PRO A 25 4.16 6.29 -20.51
C PRO A 25 3.56 7.66 -20.90
N THR A 26 2.23 7.80 -20.97
CA THR A 26 1.58 9.12 -21.09
C THR A 26 0.11 8.93 -20.78
N GLU A 27 -0.31 9.23 -19.56
CA GLU A 27 -1.59 9.89 -19.30
C GLU A 27 -1.74 10.17 -17.80
N PRO A 28 -2.45 11.25 -17.43
CA PRO A 28 -2.36 11.87 -16.11
C PRO A 28 -2.99 11.02 -15.00
N LEU A 29 -2.56 11.35 -13.80
CA LEU A 29 -2.81 10.74 -12.49
C LEU A 29 -4.28 10.81 -12.00
N ASP A 30 -5.27 10.92 -12.88
CA ASP A 30 -6.63 11.32 -12.48
C ASP A 30 -7.50 10.17 -11.93
N ASP A 31 -7.23 8.92 -12.30
CA ASP A 31 -8.06 7.79 -11.84
C ASP A 31 -7.69 7.24 -10.45
N ALA A 32 -6.58 7.70 -9.85
CA ALA A 32 -6.15 7.24 -8.53
C ALA A 32 -6.99 7.83 -7.38
N LEU A 33 -7.87 8.79 -7.67
CA LEU A 33 -8.56 9.63 -6.68
C LEU A 33 -9.91 9.08 -6.19
N ALA A 34 -10.44 8.02 -6.78
CA ALA A 34 -11.86 7.68 -6.59
C ALA A 34 -12.27 7.08 -5.22
N ILE A 35 -11.38 6.89 -4.23
CA ILE A 35 -11.79 6.34 -2.91
C ILE A 35 -11.13 7.06 -1.72
N ALA A 36 -10.97 8.39 -1.83
CA ALA A 36 -10.81 9.26 -0.67
C ALA A 36 -11.32 10.68 -0.96
N ALA A 37 -12.38 10.83 -1.76
CA ALA A 37 -13.09 12.10 -1.88
C ALA A 37 -13.77 12.40 -0.53
N THR A 38 -12.99 13.02 0.35
CA THR A 38 -13.51 13.91 1.38
C THR A 38 -13.54 15.27 0.70
N ASP A 39 -14.64 16.01 0.78
CA ASP A 39 -14.91 17.27 0.06
C ASP A 39 -13.97 18.46 0.41
N ASP A 40 -12.73 18.19 0.81
CA ASP A 40 -11.73 19.17 1.22
C ASP A 40 -10.44 19.02 0.38
N PRO A 41 -10.12 19.99 -0.49
CA PRO A 41 -8.89 19.99 -1.30
C PRO A 41 -7.59 19.84 -0.49
N ALA A 42 -7.59 20.27 0.79
CA ALA A 42 -6.44 20.10 1.67
C ALA A 42 -6.24 18.62 2.07
N GLN A 43 -7.33 17.86 2.22
CA GLN A 43 -7.27 16.41 2.48
C GLN A 43 -6.78 15.62 1.26
N GLU A 44 -7.06 16.09 0.04
CA GLU A 44 -6.58 15.47 -1.19
C GLU A 44 -5.05 15.51 -1.31
N VAL A 45 -4.43 16.67 -1.03
CA VAL A 45 -2.96 16.84 -1.09
C VAL A 45 -2.26 15.97 -0.03
N VAL A 46 -2.79 15.97 1.20
CA VAL A 46 -2.28 15.11 2.28
C VAL A 46 -2.40 13.63 1.90
N THR A 47 -3.48 13.25 1.22
CA THR A 47 -3.70 11.88 0.76
C THR A 47 -2.69 11.48 -0.33
N ARG A 48 -2.37 12.36 -1.28
CA ARG A 48 -1.40 12.08 -2.35
C ARG A 48 0.02 11.83 -1.82
N ASP A 49 0.52 12.69 -0.94
CA ASP A 49 1.83 12.52 -0.32
C ASP A 49 1.91 11.21 0.48
N LEU A 50 0.85 10.90 1.21
CA LEU A 50 0.77 9.70 2.03
C LEU A 50 0.72 8.40 1.20
N VAL A 51 0.04 8.44 0.06
CA VAL A 51 0.08 7.35 -0.94
C VAL A 51 1.47 7.20 -1.54
N ALA A 52 2.16 8.29 -1.88
CA ALA A 52 3.53 8.24 -2.42
C ALA A 52 4.54 7.66 -1.41
N ARG A 53 4.40 7.99 -0.13
CA ARG A 53 5.23 7.40 0.94
C ARG A 53 4.93 5.93 1.14
N ALA A 54 3.66 5.53 1.11
CA ALA A 54 3.28 4.12 1.18
C ALA A 54 3.83 3.33 -0.02
N TRP A 55 3.81 3.93 -1.21
CA TRP A 55 4.41 3.37 -2.42
C TRP A 55 5.91 3.09 -2.24
N THR A 56 6.65 4.11 -1.82
CA THR A 56 8.08 4.00 -1.53
C THR A 56 8.37 2.91 -0.49
N ALA A 57 7.54 2.79 0.54
CA ALA A 57 7.69 1.76 1.57
C ALA A 57 7.45 0.33 1.03
N ILE A 58 6.49 0.16 0.12
CA ILE A 58 6.20 -1.11 -0.55
C ILE A 58 7.33 -1.49 -1.53
N GLU A 59 7.90 -0.52 -2.25
CA GLU A 59 9.05 -0.72 -3.14
C GLU A 59 10.34 -1.10 -2.39
N ARG A 60 10.43 -0.78 -1.11
CA ARG A 60 11.55 -1.20 -0.25
C ARG A 60 11.36 -2.58 0.37
N LEU A 61 10.18 -3.17 0.27
CA LEU A 61 9.95 -4.52 0.79
C LEU A 61 10.76 -5.56 0.00
N PRO A 62 11.26 -6.61 0.68
CA PRO A 62 11.75 -7.81 0.01
C PRO A 62 10.76 -8.34 -1.02
N ALA A 63 11.27 -8.87 -2.14
CA ALA A 63 10.47 -9.29 -3.29
C ALA A 63 9.31 -10.22 -2.91
N ASP A 64 9.55 -11.17 -2.00
CA ASP A 64 8.52 -12.08 -1.50
C ASP A 64 7.38 -11.39 -0.78
N ARG A 65 7.67 -10.37 0.04
CA ARG A 65 6.66 -9.61 0.77
C ARG A 65 5.82 -8.78 -0.21
N ARG A 66 6.48 -8.11 -1.16
CA ARG A 66 5.80 -7.33 -2.20
C ARG A 66 4.92 -8.23 -3.07
N ARG A 67 5.42 -9.40 -3.46
CA ARG A 67 4.69 -10.39 -4.26
C ARG A 67 3.46 -10.90 -3.49
N ALA A 68 3.60 -11.23 -2.20
CA ALA A 68 2.48 -11.66 -1.37
C ALA A 68 1.40 -10.57 -1.24
N LEU A 69 1.80 -9.30 -1.06
CA LEU A 69 0.85 -8.19 -1.04
C LEU A 69 0.16 -8.00 -2.40
N THR A 70 0.91 -8.11 -3.51
CA THR A 70 0.33 -7.98 -4.86
C THR A 70 -0.73 -9.04 -5.11
N LEU A 71 -0.41 -10.30 -4.83
CA LEU A 71 -1.35 -11.41 -5.00
C LEU A 71 -2.58 -11.23 -4.08
N ARG A 72 -2.39 -10.70 -2.87
CA ARG A 72 -3.49 -10.51 -1.92
C ARG A 72 -4.42 -9.35 -2.27
N PHE A 73 -3.88 -8.22 -2.71
CA PHE A 73 -4.64 -6.98 -2.82
C PHE A 73 -4.94 -6.55 -4.25
N VAL A 74 -4.17 -7.04 -5.23
CA VAL A 74 -4.38 -6.73 -6.64
C VAL A 74 -5.05 -7.89 -7.35
N GLU A 75 -4.56 -9.11 -7.10
CA GLU A 75 -5.16 -10.33 -7.65
C GLU A 75 -6.27 -10.90 -6.77
N GLU A 76 -6.52 -10.29 -5.60
CA GLU A 76 -7.57 -10.66 -4.63
C GLU A 76 -7.55 -12.13 -4.18
N LEU A 77 -6.42 -12.82 -4.32
CA LEU A 77 -6.30 -14.23 -3.98
C LEU A 77 -6.43 -14.46 -2.47
N SER A 78 -7.01 -15.59 -2.10
CA SER A 78 -7.01 -16.10 -0.73
C SER A 78 -5.60 -16.47 -0.27
N THR A 79 -5.36 -16.51 1.05
CA THR A 79 -4.06 -16.94 1.60
C THR A 79 -3.66 -18.35 1.18
N ARG A 80 -4.66 -19.21 0.93
CA ARG A 80 -4.45 -20.57 0.41
C ARG A 80 -3.96 -20.56 -1.04
N GLU A 81 -4.63 -19.83 -1.92
CA GLU A 81 -4.25 -19.71 -3.34
C GLU A 81 -2.87 -19.04 -3.50
N ILE A 82 -2.59 -18.01 -2.70
CA ILE A 82 -1.26 -17.40 -2.65
C ILE A 82 -0.21 -18.43 -2.23
N GLY A 83 -0.54 -19.29 -1.27
CA GLY A 83 0.34 -20.38 -0.85
C GLY A 83 0.67 -21.32 -2.00
N GLN A 84 -0.35 -21.70 -2.78
CA GLN A 84 -0.18 -22.52 -3.98
C GLN A 84 0.71 -21.82 -5.02
N VAL A 85 0.48 -20.53 -5.30
CA VAL A 85 1.27 -19.75 -6.27
C VAL A 85 2.73 -19.56 -5.83
N MET A 86 2.97 -19.41 -4.52
CA MET A 86 4.30 -19.12 -3.97
C MET A 86 5.06 -20.37 -3.48
N GLY A 87 4.46 -21.56 -3.56
CA GLY A 87 5.04 -22.79 -2.98
C GLY A 87 5.20 -22.73 -1.46
N ARG A 88 4.23 -22.12 -0.76
CA ARG A 88 4.25 -21.90 0.70
C ARG A 88 2.97 -22.39 1.36
N SER A 89 3.05 -22.73 2.65
CA SER A 89 1.84 -23.04 3.43
C SER A 89 0.98 -21.80 3.63
N GLU A 90 -0.33 -21.99 3.80
CA GLU A 90 -1.26 -20.89 4.07
C GLU A 90 -0.86 -20.08 5.32
N GLY A 91 -0.40 -20.76 6.38
CA GLY A 91 0.11 -20.11 7.59
C GLY A 91 1.33 -19.23 7.32
N ALA A 92 2.28 -19.72 6.51
CA ALA A 92 3.45 -18.94 6.11
C ALA A 92 3.06 -17.69 5.32
N VAL A 93 2.06 -17.78 4.44
CA VAL A 93 1.52 -16.62 3.72
C VAL A 93 0.87 -15.60 4.65
N ARG A 94 0.05 -16.04 5.63
CA ARG A 94 -0.56 -15.14 6.62
C ARG A 94 0.51 -14.34 7.37
N VAL A 95 1.56 -15.01 7.83
CA VAL A 95 2.71 -14.37 8.50
C VAL A 95 3.43 -13.42 7.54
N LEU A 96 3.64 -13.82 6.29
CA LEU A 96 4.33 -13.01 5.29
C LEU A 96 3.58 -11.71 5.00
N VAL A 97 2.26 -11.78 4.76
CA VAL A 97 1.40 -10.60 4.55
C VAL A 97 1.39 -9.71 5.79
N HIS A 98 1.27 -10.29 6.98
CA HIS A 98 1.31 -9.54 8.22
C HIS A 98 2.62 -8.76 8.39
N ARG A 99 3.77 -9.43 8.19
CA ARG A 99 5.10 -8.80 8.27
C ARG A 99 5.28 -7.73 7.20
N ALA A 100 4.76 -7.95 5.99
CA ALA A 100 4.82 -6.96 4.92
C ALA A 100 4.09 -5.67 5.33
N LEU A 101 2.86 -5.77 5.85
CA LEU A 101 2.08 -4.61 6.29
C LEU A 101 2.72 -3.90 7.49
N HIS A 102 3.30 -4.66 8.42
CA HIS A 102 4.02 -4.09 9.55
C HIS A 102 5.23 -3.26 9.08
N SER A 103 6.03 -3.80 8.15
CA SER A 103 7.18 -3.07 7.61
C SER A 103 6.78 -1.83 6.80
N VAL A 104 5.60 -1.82 6.17
CA VAL A 104 5.08 -0.60 5.52
C VAL A 104 4.66 0.42 6.59
N ALA A 105 3.93 -0.02 7.62
CA ALA A 105 3.53 0.82 8.74
C ALA A 105 4.74 1.50 9.41
N GLU A 106 5.78 0.74 9.76
CA GLU A 106 6.98 1.27 10.41
C GLU A 106 7.70 2.32 9.55
N GLN A 107 7.80 2.10 8.24
CA GLN A 107 8.41 3.06 7.33
C GLN A 107 7.59 4.34 7.18
N MET A 108 6.27 4.24 7.27
CA MET A 108 5.37 5.40 7.21
C MET A 108 5.36 6.18 8.54
N ASP A 109 5.39 5.50 9.68
CA ASP A 109 5.45 6.12 11.00
C ASP A 109 6.84 6.74 11.27
N GLY A 110 7.92 6.11 10.80
CA GLY A 110 9.26 6.68 10.82
C GLY A 110 9.44 7.89 9.87
N SER A 111 8.52 8.10 8.93
CA SER A 111 8.48 9.26 8.03
C SER A 111 7.50 10.35 8.47
N ARG A 112 6.87 10.21 9.63
CA ARG A 112 5.93 11.22 10.15
C ARG A 112 6.74 12.48 10.48
N PRO A 113 6.56 13.63 9.80
CA PRO A 113 7.23 14.85 10.23
C PRO A 113 6.77 15.12 11.67
N ALA A 114 7.74 15.44 12.54
CA ALA A 114 7.48 15.83 13.91
C ALA A 114 6.30 16.80 13.92
N ARG A 115 5.22 16.44 14.62
CA ARG A 115 4.11 17.37 14.84
C ARG A 115 4.72 18.64 15.43
N PRO A 116 4.49 19.85 14.87
CA PRO A 116 4.87 21.05 15.58
C PRO A 116 4.17 21.01 16.93
N SER A 117 4.98 21.04 17.98
CA SER A 117 4.53 21.25 19.34
C SER A 117 3.59 22.44 19.35
N ARG A 118 2.32 22.20 19.68
CA ARG A 118 1.41 23.28 20.09
C ARG A 118 1.95 23.81 21.41
N SER A 119 2.85 24.79 21.32
CA SER A 119 3.03 25.79 22.34
C SER A 119 1.86 26.77 22.22
N SER A 120 0.96 26.71 23.20
CA SER A 120 0.22 27.83 23.81
C SER A 120 -0.93 27.27 24.65
#